data_AF-A0A2V7KGI3-F1
#
_entry.id   AF-A0A2V7KGI3-F1
#
_cell.length_a   1.000
_cell.length_b   1.000
_cell.length_c   1.000
_cell.angle_alpha   90.00
_cell.angle_beta   90.00
_cell.angle_gamma   90.00
#
_symmetry.space_group_name_H-M   'P 1'
#
loop_
_entity.id
_entity.type
_entity.pdbx_description
1 polymer ?
#
loop_
_entity_poly.entity_id
_entity_poly.type
_entity_poly.pdbx_seq_one_letter_code
_entity_poly.pdbx_strand_id
1 'polypeptide(L)'
;MRQTFIPILAAGLSIAACMSADRPLATSGPRFDHTQDLEGTPDLIVDSKALATSWVVYDQELKESFCTLQEGGVPAGKHRVLRFTVTTPNIGTADVYVGDPNRHWDPNGDGDGSDSDGLFENNACHRHYHFRNYATYSLLSADRSQSWISAKRGFCMLDITPYNVNDGGIKPWYYRACGRPARPDLGLPEVPGNQGISVYYADTYVKWLGGQYFVLDGADGQAVIPPGDYIIRIEVNPGYVASRENPCRFLDPATGLCHALLESNYANNVGEVAISIPDHPGKKGWGPGGGQDPVDEIVDDENRPDK
;
A
#
# COMPACT_ATOMS: atom_id res chain seq x y z
N MET A 1 -80.75 -56.59 2.86
CA MET A 1 -79.59 -57.44 2.54
C MET A 1 -78.49 -56.53 2.01
N ARG A 2 -77.34 -56.56 2.67
CA ARG A 2 -76.14 -55.78 2.33
C ARG A 2 -75.67 -56.14 0.92
N GLN A 3 -75.44 -55.14 0.06
CA GLN A 3 -74.37 -55.19 -0.93
C GLN A 3 -73.63 -53.86 -0.91
N THR A 4 -72.38 -53.99 -0.50
CA THR A 4 -71.37 -52.97 -0.23
C THR A 4 -70.82 -52.41 -1.54
N PHE A 5 -70.98 -51.11 -1.75
CA PHE A 5 -70.20 -50.35 -2.71
C PHE A 5 -68.79 -50.14 -2.14
N ILE A 6 -67.77 -50.55 -2.90
CA ILE A 6 -66.36 -50.24 -2.63
C ILE A 6 -66.04 -48.97 -3.43
N PRO A 7 -65.80 -47.80 -2.79
CA PRO A 7 -65.15 -46.71 -3.48
C PRO A 7 -63.63 -46.90 -3.43
N ILE A 8 -63.04 -46.83 -4.62
CA ILE A 8 -61.60 -46.82 -4.87
C ILE A 8 -61.00 -45.60 -4.13
N LEU A 9 -60.15 -45.86 -3.12
CA LEU A 9 -59.31 -44.84 -2.51
C LEU A 9 -58.26 -44.40 -3.54
N ALA A 10 -58.42 -43.18 -4.08
CA ALA A 10 -57.33 -42.49 -4.75
C ALA A 10 -56.29 -42.10 -3.68
N ALA A 11 -55.18 -42.85 -3.63
CA ALA A 11 -54.03 -42.49 -2.82
C ALA A 11 -53.36 -41.26 -3.45
N GLY A 12 -53.75 -40.07 -2.98
CA GLY A 12 -53.01 -38.83 -3.24
C GLY A 12 -51.66 -38.91 -2.55
N LEU A 13 -50.62 -39.16 -3.33
CA LEU A 13 -49.23 -39.12 -2.89
C LEU A 13 -48.83 -37.65 -2.70
N SER A 14 -49.11 -37.08 -1.53
CA SER A 14 -48.57 -35.78 -1.15
C SER A 14 -47.08 -35.96 -0.82
N ILE A 15 -46.23 -35.77 -1.83
CA ILE A 15 -44.79 -35.58 -1.61
C ILE A 15 -44.64 -34.20 -0.99
N ALA A 16 -44.66 -34.14 0.34
CA ALA A 16 -44.11 -33.02 1.07
C ALA A 16 -42.58 -33.09 0.93
N ALA A 17 -42.07 -32.54 -0.16
CA ALA A 17 -40.65 -32.24 -0.28
C ALA A 17 -40.36 -31.08 0.69
N CYS A 18 -40.04 -31.41 1.93
CA CYS A 18 -39.23 -30.53 2.77
C CYS A 18 -37.86 -30.46 2.12
N MET A 19 -37.71 -29.58 1.12
CA MET A 19 -36.38 -29.07 0.79
C MET A 19 -35.98 -28.22 1.98
N SER A 20 -35.22 -28.81 2.91
CA SER A 20 -34.23 -28.05 3.64
C SER A 20 -33.35 -27.43 2.57
N ALA A 21 -33.63 -26.18 2.21
CA ALA A 21 -32.64 -25.36 1.56
C ALA A 21 -31.50 -25.26 2.57
N ASP A 22 -30.50 -26.13 2.43
CA ASP A 22 -29.14 -25.84 2.82
C ASP A 22 -28.76 -24.58 2.05
N ARG A 23 -29.17 -23.44 2.59
CA ARG A 23 -28.56 -22.17 2.25
C ARG A 23 -27.09 -22.38 2.58
N PRO A 24 -26.16 -22.20 1.63
CA PRO A 24 -24.78 -22.03 2.04
C PRO A 24 -24.82 -20.93 3.09
N LEU A 25 -24.35 -21.25 4.31
CA LEU A 25 -24.01 -20.24 5.28
C LEU A 25 -23.07 -19.32 4.52
N ALA A 26 -23.58 -18.15 4.13
CA ALA A 26 -22.73 -17.06 3.70
C ALA A 26 -21.71 -16.95 4.82
N THR A 27 -20.47 -17.34 4.55
CA THR A 27 -19.35 -16.99 5.40
C THR A 27 -19.48 -15.49 5.55
N SER A 28 -19.88 -15.05 6.75
CA SER A 28 -19.88 -13.64 7.06
C SER A 28 -18.52 -13.13 6.64
N GLY A 29 -18.50 -12.17 5.72
CA GLY A 29 -17.29 -11.41 5.44
C GLY A 29 -16.69 -10.93 6.77
N PRO A 30 -15.40 -10.55 6.79
CA PRO A 30 -14.75 -10.09 7.99
C PRO A 30 -15.66 -9.11 8.74
N ARG A 31 -15.96 -9.40 10.01
CA ARG A 31 -16.65 -8.45 10.88
C ARG A 31 -15.65 -7.33 11.13
N PHE A 32 -15.83 -6.23 10.42
CA PHE A 32 -15.10 -5.01 10.66
C PHE A 32 -15.55 -4.41 12.00
N ASP A 33 -14.60 -4.09 12.88
CA ASP A 33 -14.84 -3.52 14.21
C ASP A 33 -15.08 -1.99 14.14
N HIS A 34 -15.00 -1.44 12.91
CA HIS A 34 -15.31 -0.07 12.49
C HIS A 34 -16.23 -0.11 11.26
N THR A 35 -17.15 0.85 11.13
CA THR A 35 -17.92 1.03 9.88
C THR A 35 -17.15 1.98 8.99
N GLN A 36 -16.88 1.56 7.76
CA GLN A 36 -16.29 2.41 6.73
C GLN A 36 -16.94 3.81 6.71
N ASP A 37 -16.11 4.86 6.73
CA ASP A 37 -16.59 6.24 6.73
C ASP A 37 -16.30 6.88 5.39
N LEU A 38 -17.31 6.96 4.52
CA LEU A 38 -17.20 7.61 3.21
C LEU A 38 -17.89 8.98 3.17
N GLU A 39 -18.42 9.45 4.30
CA GLU A 39 -19.17 10.71 4.38
C GLU A 39 -18.21 11.89 4.57
N GLY A 40 -17.71 12.44 3.47
CA GLY A 40 -16.80 13.58 3.50
C GLY A 40 -15.74 13.50 2.42
N THR A 41 -14.52 13.91 2.75
CA THR A 41 -13.40 13.83 1.80
C THR A 41 -12.10 13.50 2.54
N PRO A 42 -11.27 12.59 2.02
CA PRO A 42 -9.94 12.34 2.54
C PRO A 42 -9.02 13.55 2.45
N ASP A 43 -7.93 13.55 3.22
CA ASP A 43 -6.86 14.54 3.16
C ASP A 43 -5.57 13.89 3.66
N LEU A 44 -4.64 13.59 2.75
CA LEU A 44 -3.38 12.91 3.01
C LEU A 44 -2.27 13.93 3.17
N ILE A 45 -1.53 13.78 4.26
CA ILE A 45 -0.29 14.53 4.48
C ILE A 45 0.89 13.59 4.60
N VAL A 46 2.09 14.15 4.57
CA VAL A 46 3.30 13.45 5.00
C VAL A 46 3.66 13.91 6.41
N ASP A 47 3.81 12.97 7.35
CA ASP A 47 4.33 13.28 8.69
C ASP A 47 5.84 13.56 8.63
N SER A 48 6.17 14.82 8.36
CA SER A 48 7.56 15.28 8.28
C SER A 48 8.28 15.19 9.63
N LYS A 49 7.57 15.18 10.77
CA LYS A 49 8.17 15.02 12.09
C LYS A 49 8.61 13.57 12.31
N ALA A 50 7.79 12.60 11.92
CA ALA A 50 8.16 11.19 11.93
C ALA A 50 9.35 10.94 10.99
N LEU A 51 9.30 11.49 9.77
CA LEU A 51 10.41 11.39 8.80
C LEU A 51 11.70 11.98 9.36
N ALA A 52 11.65 13.17 9.98
CA ALA A 52 12.82 13.88 10.52
C ALA A 52 13.54 13.13 11.64
N THR A 53 12.87 12.18 12.30
CA THR A 53 13.43 11.40 13.41
C THR A 53 13.74 9.96 13.04
N SER A 54 13.41 9.51 11.82
CA SER A 54 13.56 8.12 11.40
C SER A 54 14.19 7.98 10.01
N TRP A 55 15.40 8.52 9.86
CA TRP A 55 16.29 8.23 8.73
C TRP A 55 17.69 7.85 9.21
N VAL A 56 18.41 7.09 8.41
CA VAL A 56 19.75 6.60 8.75
C VAL A 56 20.55 6.22 7.50
N VAL A 57 21.82 6.61 7.47
CA VAL A 57 22.80 6.21 6.45
C VAL A 57 23.60 5.02 6.97
N TYR A 58 23.72 3.97 6.16
CA TYR A 58 24.50 2.77 6.45
C TYR A 58 25.37 2.33 5.29
N ASP A 59 26.48 1.68 5.60
CA ASP A 59 27.08 0.69 4.72
C ASP A 59 26.44 -0.66 5.07
N GLN A 60 25.54 -1.15 4.21
CA GLN A 60 24.71 -2.31 4.48
C GLN A 60 24.90 -3.39 3.41
N GLU A 61 24.93 -4.65 3.84
CA GLU A 61 24.74 -5.78 2.94
C GLU A 61 23.23 -5.95 2.67
N LEU A 62 22.82 -5.69 1.44
CA LEU A 62 21.45 -5.84 0.96
C LEU A 62 21.17 -7.33 0.72
N LYS A 63 20.46 -7.93 1.67
CA LYS A 63 20.04 -9.34 1.69
C LYS A 63 18.54 -9.49 1.41
N GLU A 64 17.89 -8.43 0.93
CA GLU A 64 16.51 -8.46 0.44
C GLU A 64 16.27 -9.63 -0.53
N SER A 65 15.00 -10.01 -0.67
CA SER A 65 14.60 -10.95 -1.73
C SER A 65 15.00 -10.41 -3.12
N PHE A 66 15.31 -11.32 -4.04
CA PHE A 66 15.61 -10.97 -5.43
C PHE A 66 14.55 -10.05 -6.05
N CYS A 67 13.27 -10.27 -5.72
CA CYS A 67 12.15 -9.48 -6.22
C CYS A 67 12.24 -8.01 -5.79
N THR A 68 12.54 -7.76 -4.52
CA THR A 68 12.70 -6.41 -3.96
C THR A 68 13.87 -5.69 -4.61
N LEU A 69 14.99 -6.37 -4.77
CA LEU A 69 16.20 -5.84 -5.42
C LEU A 69 15.95 -5.52 -6.89
N GLN A 70 15.31 -6.45 -7.62
CA GLN A 70 14.97 -6.27 -9.03
C GLN A 70 14.01 -5.10 -9.25
N GLU A 71 13.01 -4.93 -8.38
CA GLU A 71 12.08 -3.80 -8.47
C GLU A 71 12.77 -2.46 -8.27
N GLY A 72 13.69 -2.39 -7.31
CA GLY A 72 14.50 -1.19 -7.09
C GLY A 72 15.58 -0.97 -8.16
N GLY A 73 15.84 -1.94 -9.04
CA GLY A 73 16.97 -1.93 -9.96
C GLY A 73 18.32 -2.07 -9.27
N VAL A 74 18.35 -2.61 -8.06
CA VAL A 74 19.54 -2.63 -7.19
C VAL A 74 20.18 -4.03 -7.22
N PRO A 75 21.48 -4.17 -7.52
CA PRO A 75 22.15 -5.46 -7.41
C PRO A 75 22.26 -5.90 -5.94
N ALA A 76 22.36 -7.21 -5.71
CA ALA A 76 22.67 -7.73 -4.38
C ALA A 76 24.13 -7.40 -4.00
N GLY A 77 24.38 -7.15 -2.72
CA GLY A 77 25.73 -6.90 -2.22
C GLY A 77 25.80 -5.81 -1.15
N LYS A 78 27.01 -5.33 -0.90
CA LYS A 78 27.25 -4.24 0.05
C LYS A 78 27.08 -2.90 -0.65
N HIS A 79 26.17 -2.10 -0.15
CA HIS A 79 25.84 -0.79 -0.68
C HIS A 79 25.81 0.26 0.43
N ARG A 80 26.14 1.50 0.05
CA ARG A 80 25.84 2.65 0.90
C ARG A 80 24.40 3.07 0.65
N VAL A 81 23.57 3.09 1.69
CA VAL A 81 22.14 3.37 1.59
C VAL A 81 21.67 4.40 2.60
N LEU A 82 20.67 5.19 2.21
CA LEU A 82 19.89 6.05 3.10
C LEU A 82 18.51 5.41 3.29
N ARG A 83 18.26 4.85 4.48
CA ARG A 83 16.96 4.28 4.87
C ARG A 83 16.13 5.32 5.61
N PHE A 84 14.81 5.29 5.43
CA PHE A 84 13.90 6.28 6.00
C PHE A 84 12.49 5.73 6.20
N THR A 85 11.82 6.16 7.27
CA THR A 85 10.39 5.85 7.50
C THR A 85 9.53 6.93 6.86
N VAL A 86 8.48 6.54 6.15
CA VAL A 86 7.43 7.44 5.67
C VAL A 86 6.12 7.07 6.33
N THR A 87 5.42 8.07 6.84
CA THR A 87 4.07 7.92 7.40
C THR A 87 3.16 8.91 6.68
N THR A 88 2.05 8.43 6.14
CA THR A 88 1.07 9.20 5.37
C THR A 88 -0.30 9.16 6.04
N PRO A 89 -0.56 10.05 7.01
CA PRO A 89 -1.85 10.12 7.69
C PRO A 89 -2.99 10.62 6.81
N ASN A 90 -4.18 10.06 7.04
CA ASN A 90 -5.44 10.66 6.62
C ASN A 90 -5.98 11.58 7.71
N ILE A 91 -5.89 12.88 7.49
CA ILE A 91 -6.40 13.96 8.36
C ILE A 91 -7.75 14.53 7.87
N GLY A 92 -8.34 13.90 6.85
CA GLY A 92 -9.61 14.32 6.27
C GLY A 92 -10.81 13.96 7.14
N THR A 93 -11.99 14.07 6.55
CA THR A 93 -13.27 13.73 7.23
C THR A 93 -13.89 12.45 6.73
N ALA A 94 -13.25 11.74 5.79
CA ALA A 94 -13.65 10.43 5.29
C ALA A 94 -12.41 9.57 4.99
N ASP A 95 -12.61 8.26 4.95
CA ASP A 95 -11.59 7.27 4.63
C ASP A 95 -11.12 7.43 3.19
N VAL A 96 -9.82 7.24 2.95
CA VAL A 96 -9.35 6.84 1.62
C VAL A 96 -9.88 5.44 1.37
N TYR A 97 -10.75 5.28 0.39
CA TYR A 97 -11.24 3.97 -0.03
C TYR A 97 -10.78 3.64 -1.45
N VAL A 98 -10.07 2.53 -1.58
CA VAL A 98 -9.71 1.96 -2.88
C VAL A 98 -10.45 0.65 -3.08
N GLY A 99 -10.37 -0.28 -2.11
CA GLY A 99 -11.04 -1.58 -2.18
C GLY A 99 -10.11 -2.72 -2.57
N ASP A 100 -10.65 -3.75 -3.19
CA ASP A 100 -9.91 -4.97 -3.54
C ASP A 100 -9.18 -4.79 -4.89
N PRO A 101 -7.84 -4.76 -4.92
CA PRO A 101 -7.08 -4.58 -6.17
C PRO A 101 -7.29 -5.70 -7.19
N ASN A 102 -7.72 -6.89 -6.79
CA ASN A 102 -8.11 -7.91 -7.76
C ASN A 102 -9.23 -7.41 -8.67
N ARG A 103 -10.18 -6.64 -8.14
CA ARG A 103 -11.31 -6.08 -8.88
C ARG A 103 -10.95 -4.84 -9.70
N HIS A 104 -9.80 -4.23 -9.45
CA HIS A 104 -9.27 -3.14 -10.25
C HIS A 104 -8.36 -3.63 -11.38
N TRP A 105 -7.63 -4.73 -11.13
CA TRP A 105 -6.72 -5.30 -12.12
C TRP A 105 -7.43 -6.22 -13.11
N ASP A 106 -8.30 -7.11 -12.63
CA ASP A 106 -9.08 -8.04 -13.44
C ASP A 106 -10.56 -8.00 -12.98
N PRO A 107 -11.31 -6.95 -13.36
CA PRO A 107 -12.69 -6.78 -12.95
C PRO A 107 -13.61 -7.90 -13.43
N ASN A 108 -13.28 -8.60 -14.53
CA ASN A 108 -14.13 -9.63 -15.12
C ASN A 108 -13.79 -11.07 -14.61
N GLY A 109 -12.60 -11.27 -14.04
CA GLY A 109 -12.13 -12.52 -13.45
C GLY A 109 -11.61 -13.56 -14.46
N ASP A 110 -11.20 -13.17 -15.66
CA ASP A 110 -10.71 -14.08 -16.70
C ASP A 110 -9.22 -14.43 -16.59
N GLY A 111 -8.50 -13.78 -15.66
CA GLY A 111 -7.09 -13.98 -15.40
C GLY A 111 -6.17 -13.11 -16.26
N ASP A 112 -6.71 -12.16 -17.02
CA ASP A 112 -5.95 -11.15 -17.73
C ASP A 112 -6.31 -9.73 -17.26
N GLY A 113 -5.31 -8.83 -17.29
CA GLY A 113 -5.48 -7.45 -16.80
C GLY A 113 -5.80 -6.44 -17.90
N SER A 114 -6.30 -6.89 -19.06
CA SER A 114 -6.48 -6.02 -20.23
C SER A 114 -7.62 -5.00 -20.07
N ASP A 115 -8.54 -5.27 -19.15
CA ASP A 115 -9.64 -4.41 -18.74
C ASP A 115 -9.39 -3.73 -17.37
N SER A 116 -8.14 -3.74 -16.89
CA SER A 116 -7.75 -3.03 -15.69
C SER A 116 -8.13 -1.55 -15.77
N ASP A 117 -8.60 -1.01 -14.65
CA ASP A 117 -8.88 0.42 -14.55
C ASP A 117 -7.60 1.27 -14.47
N GLY A 118 -6.43 0.65 -14.34
CA GLY A 118 -5.13 1.32 -14.29
C GLY A 118 -4.77 1.90 -12.91
N LEU A 119 -5.40 1.51 -11.80
CA LEU A 119 -4.95 1.89 -10.46
C LEU A 119 -3.79 1.06 -9.93
N PHE A 120 -3.68 -0.19 -10.40
CA PHE A 120 -2.71 -1.13 -9.88
C PHE A 120 -1.76 -1.65 -10.96
N GLU A 121 -0.54 -1.95 -10.54
CA GLU A 121 0.43 -2.75 -11.27
C GLU A 121 0.49 -4.14 -10.65
N ASN A 122 0.30 -5.16 -11.48
CA ASN A 122 0.63 -6.53 -11.12
C ASN A 122 2.10 -6.76 -11.46
N ASN A 123 2.96 -6.80 -10.44
CA ASN A 123 4.36 -7.13 -10.63
C ASN A 123 4.54 -8.64 -10.40
N ALA A 124 5.01 -9.37 -11.42
CA ALA A 124 5.18 -10.82 -11.35
C ALA A 124 6.07 -11.30 -10.17
N CYS A 125 6.96 -10.42 -9.68
CA CYS A 125 7.92 -10.71 -8.62
C CYS A 125 7.37 -10.45 -7.20
N HIS A 126 6.47 -9.47 -7.04
CA HIS A 126 5.92 -9.07 -5.74
C HIS A 126 4.55 -9.68 -5.66
N ARG A 127 4.36 -10.59 -4.72
CA ARG A 127 3.16 -11.41 -4.62
C ARG A 127 1.99 -10.57 -4.07
N HIS A 128 1.75 -9.38 -4.61
CA HIS A 128 0.64 -8.46 -4.33
C HIS A 128 0.64 -7.30 -5.34
N TYR A 129 -0.43 -6.50 -5.35
CA TYR A 129 -0.55 -5.37 -6.26
C TYR A 129 0.10 -4.11 -5.73
N HIS A 130 0.70 -3.33 -6.64
CA HIS A 130 1.28 -2.03 -6.34
C HIS A 130 0.32 -0.93 -6.81
N PHE A 131 -0.12 -0.08 -5.90
CA PHE A 131 -0.92 1.09 -6.25
C PHE A 131 -0.06 2.10 -7.01
N ARG A 132 -0.47 2.45 -8.22
CA ARG A 132 0.21 3.43 -9.06
C ARG A 132 0.00 4.83 -8.48
N ASN A 133 1.04 5.66 -8.51
CA ASN A 133 0.96 7.05 -8.07
C ASN A 133 0.48 7.22 -6.61
N TYR A 134 0.81 6.28 -5.71
CA TYR A 134 0.54 6.47 -4.28
C TYR A 134 1.50 7.48 -3.64
N ALA A 135 2.80 7.31 -3.83
CA ALA A 135 3.78 8.24 -3.29
C ALA A 135 5.05 8.30 -4.15
N THR A 136 5.68 9.48 -4.19
CA THR A 136 6.99 9.69 -4.81
C THR A 136 8.02 10.02 -3.73
N TYR A 137 9.08 9.23 -3.67
CA TYR A 137 10.19 9.43 -2.73
C TYR A 137 11.41 9.93 -3.50
N SER A 138 11.79 11.17 -3.24
CA SER A 138 12.93 11.82 -3.88
C SER A 138 13.96 12.27 -2.85
N LEU A 139 15.23 12.19 -3.20
CA LEU A 139 16.30 12.91 -2.53
C LEU A 139 16.69 14.07 -3.43
N LEU A 140 16.72 15.29 -2.91
CA LEU A 140 17.13 16.47 -3.64
C LEU A 140 18.49 16.96 -3.13
N SER A 141 19.33 17.44 -4.02
CA SER A 141 20.50 18.23 -3.62
C SER A 141 20.06 19.46 -2.84
N ALA A 142 20.92 20.00 -1.96
CA ALA A 142 20.58 21.19 -1.17
C ALA A 142 20.13 22.40 -2.02
N ASP A 143 20.68 22.55 -3.22
CA ASP A 143 20.32 23.58 -4.20
C ASP A 143 19.13 23.19 -5.11
N ARG A 144 18.58 21.97 -4.94
CA ARG A 144 17.50 21.37 -5.72
C ARG A 144 17.80 21.21 -7.22
N SER A 145 19.06 21.29 -7.63
CA SER A 145 19.47 21.12 -9.03
C SER A 145 19.46 19.66 -9.48
N GLN A 146 19.56 18.71 -8.54
CA GLN A 146 19.57 17.29 -8.79
C GLN A 146 18.55 16.55 -7.92
N SER A 147 17.95 15.52 -8.49
CA SER A 147 17.00 14.64 -7.82
C SER A 147 17.36 13.18 -8.08
N TRP A 148 17.19 12.37 -7.05
CA TRP A 148 17.29 10.91 -7.10
C TRP A 148 15.99 10.31 -6.61
N ILE A 149 15.63 9.14 -7.12
CA ILE A 149 14.45 8.39 -6.69
C ILE A 149 14.83 7.24 -5.79
N SER A 150 13.96 6.88 -4.85
CA SER A 150 14.21 5.73 -3.98
C SER A 150 14.05 4.40 -4.72
N ALA A 151 14.57 3.33 -4.14
CA ALA A 151 14.36 1.96 -4.62
C ALA A 151 12.90 1.47 -4.42
N LYS A 152 12.09 2.14 -3.59
CA LYS A 152 10.70 1.76 -3.32
C LYS A 152 9.81 2.11 -4.51
N ARG A 153 9.17 1.10 -5.10
CA ARG A 153 8.21 1.28 -6.22
C ARG A 153 6.82 0.72 -5.91
N GLY A 154 6.74 -0.31 -5.06
CA GLY A 154 5.49 -0.93 -4.66
C GLY A 154 4.86 -0.35 -3.40
N PHE A 155 3.58 -0.03 -3.48
CA PHE A 155 2.80 0.46 -2.35
C PHE A 155 1.44 -0.24 -2.25
N CYS A 156 1.05 -0.58 -1.03
CA CYS A 156 -0.34 -0.80 -0.65
C CYS A 156 -0.73 0.12 0.51
N MET A 157 -2.00 0.53 0.53
CA MET A 157 -2.55 1.43 1.54
C MET A 157 -3.29 0.67 2.63
N LEU A 158 -2.83 0.80 3.87
CA LEU A 158 -3.33 0.08 5.02
C LEU A 158 -3.42 0.97 6.27
N ASP A 159 -4.29 0.58 7.20
CA ASP A 159 -4.34 1.12 8.56
C ASP A 159 -3.21 0.53 9.42
N ILE A 160 -2.03 1.17 9.37
CA ILE A 160 -0.83 0.71 10.08
C ILE A 160 -0.65 1.45 11.41
N THR A 161 -0.70 2.78 11.41
CA THR A 161 -0.36 3.60 12.57
C THR A 161 -1.53 4.52 12.92
N PRO A 162 -2.09 4.44 14.15
CA PRO A 162 -3.03 5.45 14.62
C PRO A 162 -2.39 6.84 14.64
N TYR A 163 -3.12 7.86 14.22
CA TYR A 163 -2.62 9.23 14.06
C TYR A 163 -3.55 10.26 14.67
N ASN A 164 -2.99 11.21 15.44
CA ASN A 164 -3.69 12.34 16.09
C ASN A 164 -5.02 11.95 16.78
N VAL A 165 -5.01 10.84 17.53
CA VAL A 165 -6.15 10.33 18.29
C VAL A 165 -6.42 11.19 19.54
N ASN A 166 -6.90 12.42 19.34
CA ASN A 166 -7.04 13.38 20.44
C ASN A 166 -8.39 13.35 21.18
N ASP A 167 -9.48 12.81 20.61
CA ASP A 167 -10.82 12.96 21.22
C ASP A 167 -11.76 11.72 21.18
N GLY A 168 -11.29 10.52 20.85
CA GLY A 168 -12.16 9.33 20.78
C GLY A 168 -11.51 7.97 21.06
N GLY A 169 -10.21 7.95 21.35
CA GLY A 169 -9.42 6.72 21.37
C GLY A 169 -9.09 6.22 19.96
N ILE A 170 -8.26 5.18 19.87
CA ILE A 170 -7.91 4.52 18.61
C ILE A 170 -9.16 3.76 18.13
N LYS A 171 -9.77 4.20 17.02
CA LYS A 171 -10.79 3.39 16.35
C LYS A 171 -10.17 2.06 15.91
N PRO A 172 -10.90 0.95 15.89
CA PRO A 172 -10.43 -0.25 15.23
C PRO A 172 -10.13 0.04 13.77
N TRP A 173 -9.08 -0.59 13.27
CA TRP A 173 -8.68 -0.60 11.87
C TRP A 173 -9.78 -1.18 10.96
N TYR A 174 -9.72 -0.83 9.68
CA TYR A 174 -10.62 -1.32 8.63
C TYR A 174 -9.86 -1.88 7.41
N TYR A 175 -8.77 -1.22 7.00
CA TYR A 175 -7.99 -1.60 5.81
C TYR A 175 -6.71 -2.36 6.19
N ARG A 176 -6.62 -3.66 5.86
CA ARG A 176 -5.50 -4.53 6.32
C ARG A 176 -4.90 -5.49 5.31
N ALA A 177 -5.48 -5.59 4.12
CA ALA A 177 -5.04 -6.56 3.14
C ALA A 177 -4.63 -5.84 1.85
N CYS A 178 -3.37 -6.00 1.45
CA CYS A 178 -2.90 -5.46 0.18
C CYS A 178 -3.51 -6.25 -0.98
N GLY A 179 -3.82 -7.54 -0.79
CA GLY A 179 -4.46 -8.38 -1.82
C GLY A 179 -3.48 -8.88 -2.87
N ARG A 180 -3.76 -10.06 -3.44
CA ARG A 180 -2.87 -10.74 -4.39
C ARG A 180 -3.68 -11.50 -5.46
N PRO A 181 -3.26 -11.45 -6.74
CA PRO A 181 -3.87 -12.28 -7.79
C PRO A 181 -3.70 -13.78 -7.51
N ALA A 182 -4.57 -14.60 -8.10
CA ALA A 182 -4.31 -16.03 -8.19
C ALA A 182 -3.01 -16.30 -8.98
N ARG A 183 -2.27 -17.34 -8.58
CA ARG A 183 -1.09 -17.84 -9.30
C ARG A 183 -1.26 -19.34 -9.56
N PRO A 184 -2.03 -19.71 -10.60
CA PRO A 184 -2.28 -21.11 -10.94
C PRO A 184 -0.99 -21.88 -11.24
N ASP A 185 0.02 -21.19 -11.79
CA ASP A 185 1.37 -21.72 -12.05
C ASP A 185 2.07 -22.23 -10.78
N LEU A 186 1.74 -21.66 -9.63
CA LEU A 186 2.31 -22.01 -8.32
C LEU A 186 1.29 -22.70 -7.40
N GLY A 187 0.07 -22.97 -7.88
CA GLY A 187 -1.02 -23.51 -7.08
C GLY A 187 -1.48 -22.59 -5.94
N LEU A 188 -1.25 -21.28 -6.04
CA LEU A 188 -1.64 -20.32 -5.00
C LEU A 188 -2.98 -19.64 -5.37
N PRO A 189 -3.98 -19.64 -4.47
CA PRO A 189 -5.24 -18.94 -4.74
C PRO A 189 -5.08 -17.42 -4.65
N GLU A 190 -6.07 -16.73 -5.22
CA GLU A 190 -6.30 -15.29 -5.00
C GLU A 190 -6.45 -15.00 -3.50
N VAL A 191 -5.90 -13.87 -3.07
CA VAL A 191 -6.13 -13.32 -1.74
C VAL A 191 -6.87 -11.98 -1.92
N PRO A 192 -8.12 -11.87 -1.46
CA PRO A 192 -8.85 -10.60 -1.50
C PRO A 192 -8.11 -9.51 -0.71
N GLY A 193 -8.04 -8.31 -1.27
CA GLY A 193 -7.57 -7.13 -0.56
C GLY A 193 -8.69 -6.34 0.13
N ASN A 194 -8.30 -5.25 0.77
CA ASN A 194 -9.15 -4.13 1.17
C ASN A 194 -8.23 -2.95 1.47
N GLN A 195 -7.80 -2.25 0.42
CA GLN A 195 -6.88 -1.13 0.53
C GLN A 195 -7.60 0.19 0.78
N GLY A 196 -6.99 1.01 1.63
CA GLY A 196 -7.52 2.30 2.08
C GLY A 196 -6.80 2.79 3.32
N ILE A 197 -7.18 3.98 3.80
CA ILE A 197 -6.64 4.59 5.02
C ILE A 197 -7.79 5.27 5.75
N SER A 198 -8.14 4.73 6.92
CA SER A 198 -9.20 5.23 7.76
C SER A 198 -8.88 6.64 8.27
N VAL A 199 -9.91 7.45 8.55
CA VAL A 199 -9.71 8.69 9.32
C VAL A 199 -9.04 8.34 10.66
N TYR A 200 -8.03 9.13 11.06
CA TYR A 200 -7.18 8.90 12.24
C TYR A 200 -6.22 7.71 12.12
N TYR A 201 -6.03 7.16 10.93
CA TYR A 201 -4.93 6.24 10.64
C TYR A 201 -3.95 6.86 9.64
N ALA A 202 -2.78 6.25 9.62
CA ALA A 202 -1.76 6.46 8.64
C ALA A 202 -1.26 5.12 8.12
N ASP A 203 -0.90 5.12 6.85
CA ASP A 203 -0.09 4.05 6.31
C ASP A 203 1.39 4.39 6.55
N THR A 204 2.11 3.45 7.16
CA THR A 204 3.51 3.66 7.56
C THR A 204 4.39 2.64 6.87
N TYR A 205 5.34 3.16 6.09
CA TYR A 205 6.46 2.42 5.53
C TYR A 205 7.68 2.60 6.41
N VAL A 206 7.95 1.65 7.30
CA VAL A 206 9.13 1.70 8.17
C VAL A 206 10.42 1.51 7.39
N LYS A 207 11.49 2.17 7.82
CA LYS A 207 12.83 2.16 7.18
C LYS A 207 13.46 0.77 6.93
N TRP A 208 12.93 -0.27 7.57
CA TRP A 208 13.38 -1.66 7.43
C TRP A 208 12.54 -2.49 6.46
N LEU A 209 11.57 -1.88 5.77
CA LEU A 209 10.86 -2.52 4.67
C LEU A 209 11.77 -2.69 3.45
N GLY A 210 11.43 -3.69 2.65
CA GLY A 210 12.07 -3.94 1.37
C GLY A 210 11.95 -2.73 0.44
N GLY A 211 13.06 -2.34 -0.18
CA GLY A 211 13.14 -1.21 -1.10
C GLY A 211 13.07 0.17 -0.44
N GLN A 212 12.87 0.26 0.88
CA GLN A 212 12.70 1.52 1.60
C GLN A 212 14.04 2.26 1.84
N TYR A 213 14.72 2.63 0.77
CA TYR A 213 16.00 3.34 0.80
C TYR A 213 16.35 4.05 -0.51
N PHE A 214 17.29 4.98 -0.45
CA PHE A 214 18.07 5.45 -1.60
C PHE A 214 19.41 4.71 -1.66
N VAL A 215 19.87 4.36 -2.87
CA VAL A 215 21.20 3.80 -3.10
C VAL A 215 22.16 4.95 -3.37
N LEU A 216 23.18 5.12 -2.53
CA LEU A 216 24.06 6.29 -2.59
C LEU A 216 25.30 6.07 -3.48
N ASP A 217 25.64 4.83 -3.78
CA ASP A 217 26.82 4.47 -4.58
C ASP A 217 26.55 4.36 -6.09
N GLY A 218 25.32 4.61 -6.53
CA GLY A 218 24.92 4.58 -7.95
C GLY A 218 24.77 3.17 -8.54
N ALA A 219 24.78 2.12 -7.72
CA ALA A 219 24.60 0.74 -8.21
C ALA A 219 23.21 0.49 -8.83
N ASP A 220 22.24 1.36 -8.57
CA ASP A 220 20.90 1.38 -9.16
C ASP A 220 20.82 2.09 -10.52
N GLY A 221 21.96 2.51 -11.08
CA GLY A 221 22.05 3.21 -12.36
C GLY A 221 21.79 4.71 -12.29
N GLN A 222 21.53 5.26 -11.10
CA GLN A 222 21.49 6.71 -10.88
C GLN A 222 22.91 7.26 -10.66
N ALA A 223 23.06 8.58 -10.76
CA ALA A 223 24.34 9.22 -10.41
C ALA A 223 24.67 8.98 -8.94
N VAL A 224 25.96 8.83 -8.61
CA VAL A 224 26.44 8.71 -7.23
C VAL A 224 25.96 9.90 -6.39
N ILE A 225 25.53 9.64 -5.15
CA ILE A 225 25.15 10.66 -4.17
C ILE A 225 26.35 10.88 -3.23
N PRO A 226 27.16 11.93 -3.42
CA PRO A 226 28.31 12.20 -2.57
C PRO A 226 27.91 12.64 -1.15
N PRO A 227 28.84 12.65 -0.18
CA PRO A 227 28.61 13.28 1.11
C PRO A 227 28.24 14.76 0.96
N GLY A 228 27.34 15.24 1.81
CA GLY A 228 26.84 16.62 1.75
C GLY A 228 25.45 16.78 2.33
N ASP A 229 24.86 17.94 2.10
CA ASP A 229 23.53 18.29 2.58
C ASP A 229 22.48 18.06 1.49
N TYR A 230 21.34 17.50 1.90
CA TYR A 230 20.26 17.06 1.01
C TYR A 230 18.90 17.30 1.64
N ILE A 231 17.86 17.14 0.83
CA ILE A 231 16.47 17.19 1.28
C ILE A 231 15.82 15.85 0.90
N ILE A 232 15.34 15.10 1.89
CA ILE A 232 14.39 14.02 1.62
C ILE A 232 13.05 14.69 1.34
N ARG A 233 12.52 14.51 0.13
CA ARG A 233 11.22 15.01 -0.30
C ARG A 233 10.28 13.85 -0.58
N ILE A 234 9.17 13.81 0.14
CA ILE A 234 8.11 12.84 -0.03
C ILE A 234 6.87 13.57 -0.51
N GLU A 235 6.21 13.02 -1.51
CA GLU A 235 4.92 13.50 -2.00
C GLU A 235 3.93 12.33 -2.02
N VAL A 236 2.87 12.41 -1.23
CA VAL A 236 1.75 11.45 -1.24
C VAL A 236 0.71 11.87 -2.27
N ASN A 237 0.07 10.91 -2.94
CA ASN A 237 -0.85 11.10 -4.06
C ASN A 237 -0.36 12.20 -5.04
N PRO A 238 0.86 12.07 -5.61
CA PRO A 238 1.46 13.07 -6.47
C PRO A 238 0.60 13.40 -7.69
N GLY A 239 0.61 14.68 -8.09
CA GLY A 239 -0.04 15.13 -9.31
C GLY A 239 0.63 14.57 -10.56
N TYR A 240 -0.16 14.20 -11.57
CA TYR A 240 0.32 13.71 -12.87
C TYR A 240 -0.43 14.33 -14.04
N VAL A 241 0.22 14.34 -15.20
CA VAL A 241 -0.44 14.65 -16.47
C VAL A 241 -1.15 13.40 -16.97
N ALA A 242 -2.45 13.51 -17.26
CA ALA A 242 -3.24 12.39 -17.74
C ALA A 242 -2.68 11.82 -19.05
N SER A 243 -2.68 10.49 -19.17
CA SER A 243 -2.36 9.75 -20.39
C SER A 243 -3.46 8.72 -20.69
N ARG A 244 -3.29 7.95 -21.77
CA ARG A 244 -4.20 6.84 -22.08
C ARG A 244 -4.10 5.73 -21.03
N GLU A 245 -2.89 5.48 -20.55
CA GLU A 245 -2.55 4.45 -19.57
C GLU A 245 -2.85 4.91 -18.14
N ASN A 246 -2.87 6.22 -17.88
CA ASN A 246 -3.23 6.81 -16.59
C ASN A 246 -4.24 7.96 -16.79
N PRO A 247 -5.54 7.65 -16.92
CA PRO A 247 -6.56 8.66 -17.18
C PRO A 247 -6.76 9.58 -15.96
N CYS A 248 -7.18 10.82 -16.21
CA CYS A 248 -7.48 11.77 -15.13
C CYS A 248 -8.64 11.27 -14.27
N ARG A 249 -8.40 11.02 -12.97
CA ARG A 249 -9.47 10.64 -12.02
C ARG A 249 -10.00 11.84 -11.27
N PHE A 250 -9.11 12.62 -10.67
CA PHE A 250 -9.43 13.81 -9.91
C PHE A 250 -8.56 14.96 -10.38
N LEU A 251 -9.16 15.96 -11.03
CA LEU A 251 -8.45 17.15 -11.49
C LEU A 251 -8.27 18.12 -10.33
N ASP A 252 -7.02 18.50 -10.06
CA ASP A 252 -6.71 19.65 -9.20
C ASP A 252 -6.84 20.95 -10.03
N PRO A 253 -7.85 21.79 -9.78
CA PRO A 253 -8.00 23.05 -10.52
C PRO A 253 -6.89 24.06 -10.22
N ALA A 254 -6.14 23.92 -9.12
CA ALA A 254 -5.07 24.85 -8.77
C ALA A 254 -3.81 24.64 -9.62
N THR A 255 -3.47 23.39 -9.94
CA THR A 255 -2.27 23.05 -10.73
C THR A 255 -2.59 22.60 -12.16
N GLY A 256 -3.83 22.17 -12.42
CA GLY A 256 -4.23 21.52 -13.67
C GLY A 256 -3.73 20.08 -13.81
N LEU A 257 -3.13 19.51 -12.75
CA LEU A 257 -2.70 18.11 -12.70
C LEU A 257 -3.84 17.21 -12.20
N CYS A 258 -3.74 15.93 -12.52
CA CYS A 258 -4.66 14.91 -12.06
C CYS A 258 -4.04 14.14 -10.88
N HIS A 259 -4.89 13.65 -9.98
CA HIS A 259 -4.52 12.85 -8.83
C HIS A 259 -5.20 11.48 -8.90
N ALA A 260 -4.60 10.48 -8.24
CA ALA A 260 -5.12 9.11 -8.23
C ALA A 260 -6.26 8.97 -7.21
N LEU A 261 -6.14 9.70 -6.09
CA LEU A 261 -7.11 9.72 -5.00
C LEU A 261 -7.78 11.10 -4.89
N LEU A 262 -9.06 11.09 -4.50
CA LEU A 262 -9.79 12.31 -4.16
C LEU A 262 -9.32 12.80 -2.81
N GLU A 263 -8.99 14.09 -2.72
CA GLU A 263 -8.65 14.74 -1.46
C GLU A 263 -9.29 16.12 -1.37
N SER A 264 -9.49 16.60 -0.15
CA SER A 264 -10.01 17.95 0.11
C SER A 264 -8.96 19.02 -0.10
N ASN A 265 -7.67 18.66 -0.05
CA ASN A 265 -6.55 19.54 -0.22
C ASN A 265 -5.38 18.77 -0.83
N TYR A 266 -4.85 19.22 -1.97
CA TYR A 266 -3.65 18.63 -2.59
C TYR A 266 -2.36 19.42 -2.24
N ALA A 267 -2.49 20.60 -1.60
CA ALA A 267 -1.37 21.51 -1.37
C ALA A 267 -0.49 21.13 -0.15
N ASN A 268 -0.95 20.17 0.66
CA ASN A 268 -0.30 19.65 1.87
C ASN A 268 0.26 18.22 1.68
N ASN A 269 0.24 17.70 0.46
CA ASN A 269 0.71 16.37 0.10
C ASN A 269 2.24 16.20 0.15
N VAL A 270 2.99 17.28 0.39
CA VAL A 270 4.47 17.27 0.37
C VAL A 270 5.03 17.41 1.78
N GLY A 271 5.93 16.50 2.13
CA GLY A 271 6.78 16.59 3.32
C GLY A 271 8.26 16.62 2.96
N GLU A 272 9.02 17.48 3.63
CA GLU A 272 10.45 17.64 3.37
C GLU A 272 11.26 17.68 4.66
N VAL A 273 12.44 17.05 4.63
CA VAL A 273 13.39 17.02 5.75
C VAL A 273 14.80 17.27 5.21
N ALA A 274 15.46 18.29 5.73
CA ALA A 274 16.88 18.51 5.49
C ALA A 274 17.73 17.49 6.27
N ILE A 275 18.70 16.89 5.60
CA ILE A 275 19.60 15.88 6.16
C ILE A 275 21.05 16.17 5.75
N SER A 276 21.99 15.54 6.46
CA SER A 276 23.40 15.54 6.09
C SER A 276 23.89 14.10 5.96
N ILE A 277 24.46 13.76 4.80
CA ILE A 277 25.02 12.46 4.48
C ILE A 277 26.54 12.53 4.71
N PRO A 278 27.10 11.71 5.61
CA PRO A 278 28.51 11.74 5.94
C PRO A 278 29.34 10.94 4.93
N ASP A 279 30.64 11.21 4.88
CA ASP A 279 31.59 10.36 4.14
C ASP A 279 31.75 8.97 4.78
N HIS A 280 31.60 8.91 6.10
CA HIS A 280 31.70 7.68 6.87
C HIS A 280 30.53 7.58 7.88
N PRO A 281 29.52 6.74 7.62
CA PRO A 281 28.37 6.60 8.52
C PRO A 281 28.69 5.84 9.82
N GLY A 282 29.83 5.14 9.87
CA GLY A 282 30.19 4.27 10.99
C GLY A 282 29.36 2.98 11.05
N LYS A 283 29.75 2.07 11.95
CA LYS A 283 29.13 0.73 12.03
C LYS A 283 27.65 0.74 12.45
N LYS A 284 27.27 1.71 13.29
CA LYS A 284 25.92 1.84 13.84
C LYS A 284 25.05 2.84 13.07
N GLY A 285 25.51 3.26 11.90
CA GLY A 285 24.82 4.20 11.02
C GLY A 285 24.83 5.64 11.53
N TRP A 286 24.55 6.56 10.62
CA TRP A 286 24.49 7.99 10.89
C TRP A 286 23.09 8.54 10.67
N GLY A 287 22.64 9.41 11.58
CA GLY A 287 21.31 10.01 11.55
C GLY A 287 20.49 9.68 12.80
N PRO A 288 19.32 10.31 12.96
CA PRO A 288 18.45 10.16 14.13
C PRO A 288 17.89 8.75 14.27
N GLY A 289 17.82 7.98 13.18
CA GLY A 289 17.41 6.59 13.17
C GLY A 289 18.55 5.58 13.36
N GLY A 290 19.78 6.02 13.66
CA GLY A 290 20.96 5.17 13.87
C GLY A 290 21.13 4.64 15.29
N GLY A 291 22.35 4.24 15.65
CA GLY A 291 22.69 3.70 16.96
C GLY A 291 22.49 2.18 17.11
N GLN A 292 22.00 1.52 16.06
CA GLN A 292 21.80 0.07 16.00
C GLN A 292 22.51 -0.51 14.77
N ASP A 293 22.71 -1.82 14.73
CA ASP A 293 23.17 -2.48 13.51
C ASP A 293 22.06 -2.48 12.45
N PRO A 294 22.39 -2.53 11.15
CA PRO A 294 21.40 -2.79 10.11
C PRO A 294 20.65 -4.08 10.41
N VAL A 295 19.33 -4.07 10.21
CA VAL A 295 18.51 -5.28 10.38
C VAL A 295 18.66 -6.16 9.13
N ASP A 296 18.99 -7.44 9.34
CA ASP A 296 19.15 -8.46 8.29
C ASP A 296 17.80 -8.99 7.78
N GLU A 297 16.78 -9.04 8.63
CA GLU A 297 15.44 -9.53 8.29
C GLU A 297 14.55 -8.37 7.83
N ILE A 298 14.16 -8.44 6.57
CA ILE A 298 13.43 -7.36 5.91
C ILE A 298 11.96 -7.72 5.93
N VAL A 299 11.18 -6.81 6.50
CA VAL A 299 9.74 -6.95 6.59
C VAL A 299 9.17 -6.91 5.17
N ASP A 300 8.50 -7.99 4.75
CA ASP A 300 7.68 -8.02 3.53
C ASP A 300 6.47 -7.09 3.74
N ASP A 301 6.05 -6.38 2.70
CA ASP A 301 4.88 -5.49 2.76
C ASP A 301 3.61 -6.24 3.22
N GLU A 302 3.57 -7.56 2.98
CA GLU A 302 2.47 -8.39 3.45
C GLU A 302 2.54 -8.81 4.92
N ASN A 303 3.74 -8.81 5.53
CA ASN A 303 3.98 -9.28 6.89
C ASN A 303 4.43 -8.13 7.82
N ARG A 304 3.88 -6.93 7.62
CA ARG A 304 4.20 -5.79 8.48
C ARG A 304 3.85 -6.11 9.94
N PRO A 305 4.75 -5.90 10.90
CA PRO A 305 4.61 -6.37 12.29
C PRO A 305 3.40 -5.79 13.03
N ASP A 306 2.82 -4.71 12.52
CA ASP A 306 1.67 -4.01 13.13
C ASP A 306 0.32 -4.30 12.41
N LYS A 307 0.27 -5.26 11.46
CA LYS A 307 -1.00 -5.81 10.91
C LYS A 307 -1.72 -6.64 11.97
#